data_AF-A0A920UNH0-F1
#
_entry.id   AF-A0A920UNH0-F1
#
_cell.length_a   1.000
_cell.length_b   1.000
_cell.length_c   1.000
_cell.angle_alpha   90.00
_cell.angle_beta   90.00
_cell.angle_gamma   90.00
#
_symmetry.space_group_name_H-M   'P 1'
#
loop_
_entity.id
_entity.type
_entity.pdbx_description
1 polymer ?
#
loop_
_entity_poly.entity_id
_entity_poly.type
_entity_poly.pdbx_seq_one_letter_code
_entity_poly.pdbx_strand_id
1 'polypeptide(L)'
;MIYRINRRLSLVAALAVIVPSLAGSITAAQEVLRPEAAFPYSLETSEDQITLAFQVQEGYYLYRERFGFESLTDGIVLGAPSSPRAISTKTSSSA
;
A
#
# COMPACT_ATOMS: atom_id res chain seq x y z
N MET A 1 54.03 22.15 40.04
CA MET A 1 52.64 22.36 40.49
C MET A 1 51.73 21.66 39.48
N ILE A 2 51.22 20.47 39.83
CA ILE A 2 50.56 19.52 38.90
C ILE A 2 49.05 19.62 39.09
N TYR A 3 48.31 19.93 38.02
CA TYR A 3 46.86 20.19 38.04
C TYR A 3 46.08 18.88 38.25
N ARG A 4 45.38 18.75 39.39
CA ARG A 4 44.50 17.60 39.69
C ARG A 4 43.18 17.79 38.95
N ILE A 5 42.97 17.00 37.90
CA ILE A 5 41.81 17.07 37.01
C ILE A 5 40.61 16.29 37.61
N ASN A 6 39.47 16.96 37.71
CA ASN A 6 38.33 16.53 38.52
C ASN A 6 37.43 15.50 37.80
N ARG A 7 37.52 14.23 38.24
CA ARG A 7 36.71 13.05 37.83
C ARG A 7 35.19 13.12 38.08
N ARG A 8 34.63 14.29 38.40
CA ARG A 8 33.18 14.47 38.60
C ARG A 8 32.45 15.01 37.38
N LEU A 9 33.20 15.46 36.36
CA LEU A 9 32.63 16.01 35.12
C LEU A 9 32.18 14.93 34.11
N SER A 10 32.60 13.67 34.28
CA SER A 10 32.34 12.59 33.30
C SER A 10 30.98 11.88 33.47
N LEU A 11 30.29 12.03 34.61
CA LEU A 11 29.04 11.29 34.87
C LEU A 11 27.79 11.97 34.31
N VAL A 12 27.75 13.31 34.26
CA VAL A 12 26.59 14.06 33.71
C VAL A 12 26.59 14.01 32.18
N ALA A 13 27.77 13.99 31.56
CA ALA A 13 27.91 13.89 30.11
C ALA A 13 27.42 12.53 29.56
N ALA A 14 27.53 11.45 30.33
CA ALA A 14 27.06 10.14 29.90
C ALA A 14 25.52 10.02 29.87
N LEU A 15 24.81 10.73 30.75
CA LEU A 15 23.35 10.65 30.84
C LEU A 15 22.65 11.45 29.73
N ALA A 16 23.27 12.53 29.24
CA ALA A 16 22.73 13.35 28.15
C ALA A 16 22.79 12.67 26.76
N VAL A 17 23.56 11.58 26.62
CA VAL A 17 23.72 10.85 25.35
C VAL A 17 22.75 9.65 25.23
N ILE A 18 22.14 9.20 26.32
CA ILE A 18 21.25 8.01 26.30
C ILE A 18 19.80 8.36 25.90
N VAL A 19 19.36 9.61 26.11
CA VAL A 19 17.96 10.02 25.88
C VAL A 19 17.51 10.02 24.40
N PRO A 20 18.30 10.43 23.39
CA PRO A 20 17.80 10.47 22.01
C PRO A 20 17.72 9.07 21.37
N SER A 21 18.35 8.05 21.94
CA SER A 21 18.38 6.69 21.36
C SER A 21 17.06 5.92 21.54
N LEU A 22 16.13 6.41 22.37
CA LEU A 22 14.78 5.83 22.53
C LEU A 22 13.70 6.58 21.75
N ALA A 23 14.03 7.69 21.07
CA ALA A 23 13.11 8.34 20.15
C ALA A 23 13.06 7.52 18.85
N GLY A 24 12.34 6.41 18.89
CA GLY A 24 12.14 5.52 17.76
C GLY A 24 11.64 6.29 16.54
N SER A 25 12.29 6.09 15.41
CA SER A 25 11.78 6.49 14.10
C SER A 25 10.58 5.61 13.76
N ILE A 26 9.40 5.93 14.30
CA ILE A 26 8.14 5.36 13.80
C ILE A 26 7.68 6.25 12.65
N THR A 27 8.31 6.06 11.50
CA THR A 27 7.77 6.56 10.24
C THR A 27 7.47 5.36 9.36
N ALA A 28 6.43 4.61 9.73
CA ALA A 28 5.77 3.74 8.77
C ALA A 28 4.92 4.61 7.84
N ALA A 29 5.59 5.45 7.04
CA ALA A 29 4.92 6.05 5.89
C ALA A 29 4.63 4.89 4.95
N GLN A 30 3.39 4.40 4.97
CA GLN A 30 2.92 3.44 3.99
C GLN A 30 3.10 4.09 2.63
N GLU A 31 4.06 3.58 1.85
CA GLU A 31 4.33 4.06 0.52
C GLU A 31 3.10 3.71 -0.34
N VAL A 32 2.28 4.73 -0.60
CA VAL A 32 1.08 4.56 -1.41
C VAL A 32 1.53 4.30 -2.84
N LEU A 33 1.23 3.10 -3.33
CA LEU A 33 1.56 2.70 -4.69
C LEU A 33 0.70 3.51 -5.67
N ARG A 34 1.29 3.84 -6.82
CA ARG A 34 0.51 4.40 -7.94
C ARG A 34 -0.50 3.36 -8.43
N PRO A 35 -1.66 3.79 -8.97
CA PRO A 35 -2.72 2.87 -9.39
C PRO A 35 -2.24 1.76 -10.33
N GLU A 36 -1.33 2.07 -11.25
CA GLU A 36 -0.80 1.11 -12.23
C GLU A 36 0.03 -0.01 -11.56
N ALA A 37 0.66 0.30 -10.42
CA ALA A 37 1.42 -0.67 -9.62
C ALA A 37 0.54 -1.41 -8.59
N ALA A 38 -0.51 -0.76 -8.09
CA ALA A 38 -1.45 -1.36 -7.14
C ALA A 38 -2.45 -2.33 -7.80
N PHE A 39 -2.81 -2.05 -9.06
CA PHE A 39 -3.81 -2.79 -9.83
C PHE A 39 -3.30 -3.23 -11.21
N PRO A 40 -2.20 -4.00 -11.29
CA PRO A 40 -1.78 -4.58 -12.55
C PRO A 40 -2.89 -5.44 -13.14
N TYR A 41 -3.13 -5.31 -14.44
CA TYR A 41 -4.16 -6.03 -15.16
C TYR A 41 -3.58 -6.74 -16.39
N SER A 42 -4.21 -7.84 -16.78
CA SER A 42 -3.95 -8.56 -18.01
C SER A 42 -5.24 -8.71 -18.81
N LEU A 43 -5.10 -8.63 -20.14
CA LEU A 43 -6.17 -8.78 -21.10
C LEU A 43 -5.94 -10.05 -21.90
N GLU A 44 -6.96 -10.90 -21.95
CA GLU A 44 -7.00 -12.07 -22.82
C GLU A 44 -8.22 -11.94 -23.72
N THR A 45 -8.03 -12.15 -25.02
CA THR A 45 -9.10 -12.08 -26.02
C THR A 45 -9.35 -13.46 -26.59
N SER A 46 -10.60 -13.90 -26.56
CA SER A 46 -11.13 -15.07 -27.25
C SER A 46 -12.09 -14.62 -28.35
N GLU A 47 -12.61 -15.55 -29.16
CA GLU A 47 -13.44 -15.22 -30.34
C GLU A 47 -14.63 -14.30 -30.00
N ASP A 48 -15.37 -14.59 -28.92
CA ASP A 48 -16.56 -13.82 -28.53
C ASP A 48 -16.44 -13.15 -27.15
N GLN A 49 -15.28 -13.21 -26.51
CA GLN A 49 -15.12 -12.78 -25.11
C GLN A 49 -13.78 -12.08 -24.87
N ILE A 50 -13.83 -11.04 -24.05
CA ILE A 50 -12.64 -10.37 -23.52
C ILE A 50 -12.59 -10.64 -22.02
N THR A 51 -11.52 -11.28 -21.57
CA THR A 51 -11.26 -11.54 -20.16
C THR A 51 -10.30 -10.50 -19.62
N LEU A 52 -10.73 -9.79 -18.59
CA LEU A 52 -9.94 -8.80 -17.86
C LEU A 52 -9.61 -9.37 -16.47
N ALA A 53 -8.33 -9.64 -16.22
CA ALA A 53 -7.85 -10.18 -14.95
C ALA A 53 -7.02 -9.14 -14.21
N PHE A 54 -7.38 -8.85 -12.95
CA PHE A 54 -6.67 -7.91 -12.08
C PHE A 54 -5.88 -8.66 -11.02
N GLN A 55 -4.61 -8.29 -10.84
CA GLN A 55 -3.70 -8.82 -9.82
C GLN A 55 -3.51 -7.77 -8.72
N VAL A 56 -4.54 -7.61 -7.88
CA VAL A 56 -4.56 -6.59 -6.84
C VAL A 56 -3.50 -6.86 -5.78
N GLN A 57 -2.67 -5.86 -5.47
CA GLN A 57 -1.65 -5.96 -4.43
C GLN A 57 -2.28 -6.06 -3.03
N GLU A 58 -1.51 -6.59 -2.06
CA GLU A 58 -1.97 -6.71 -0.68
C GLU A 58 -2.32 -5.34 -0.07
N GLY A 59 -3.46 -5.27 0.62
CA GLY A 59 -3.98 -4.03 1.18
C GLY A 59 -4.80 -3.16 0.21
N TYR A 60 -4.94 -3.57 -1.05
CA TYR A 60 -5.76 -2.88 -2.06
C TYR A 60 -7.01 -3.70 -2.41
N TYR A 61 -8.07 -3.02 -2.84
CA TYR A 61 -9.35 -3.64 -3.18
C TYR A 61 -10.00 -2.93 -4.38
N LEU A 62 -10.75 -3.70 -5.18
CA LEU A 62 -11.53 -3.19 -6.31
C LEU A 62 -13.02 -3.35 -6.03
N TYR A 63 -13.79 -2.29 -6.29
CA TYR A 63 -15.24 -2.30 -6.14
C TYR A 63 -15.90 -2.80 -7.42
N ARG A 64 -16.65 -3.90 -7.32
CA ARG A 64 -17.29 -4.52 -8.47
C ARG A 64 -18.29 -3.58 -9.16
N GLU A 65 -19.05 -2.84 -8.36
CA GLU A 65 -20.07 -1.89 -8.81
C GLU A 65 -19.50 -0.62 -9.46
N ARG A 66 -18.17 -0.44 -9.45
CA ARG A 66 -17.49 0.71 -10.08
C ARG A 66 -16.96 0.38 -11.48
N PHE A 67 -17.12 -0.84 -11.95
CA PHE A 67 -16.76 -1.19 -13.33
C PHE A 67 -17.90 -0.85 -14.29
N GLY A 68 -17.55 -0.08 -15.33
CA GLY A 68 -18.39 0.18 -16.50
C GLY A 68 -17.68 -0.30 -17.75
N PHE A 69 -18.44 -0.90 -18.67
CA PHE A 69 -17.92 -1.40 -19.95
C PHE A 69 -18.70 -0.72 -21.08
N GLU A 70 -17.98 -0.17 -22.03
CA GLU A 70 -18.53 0.49 -23.21
C GLU A 70 -17.75 0.03 -24.44
N SER A 71 -18.47 -0.21 -25.54
CA SER A 71 -17.83 -0.47 -26.83
C SER A 71 -17.54 0.84 -27.53
N LEU A 72 -16.28 1.04 -27.93
CA LEU A 72 -15.87 2.20 -28.75
C LEU A 72 -16.06 1.96 -30.25
N THR A 73 -16.44 0.74 -30.66
CA THR A 73 -16.63 0.37 -32.06
C THR A 73 -18.12 0.29 -32.37
N ASP A 74 -18.53 1.03 -33.41
CA ASP A 74 -19.90 1.00 -33.91
C ASP A 74 -20.30 -0.41 -34.36
N GLY A 75 -21.51 -0.83 -33.96
CA GLY A 75 -22.07 -2.14 -34.31
C GLY A 75 -21.68 -3.30 -33.37
N ILE A 76 -20.80 -3.08 -32.40
CA ILE A 76 -20.49 -4.09 -31.37
C ILE A 76 -21.42 -3.88 -30.17
N VAL A 77 -22.24 -4.89 -29.87
CA VAL A 77 -23.12 -4.92 -28.69
C VAL A 77 -22.49 -5.80 -27.63
N LEU A 78 -22.20 -5.20 -26.46
CA LEU A 78 -21.68 -5.95 -25.32
C LEU A 78 -22.81 -6.71 -24.60
N GLY A 79 -22.55 -7.97 -24.27
CA GLY A 79 -23.40 -8.76 -23.39
C GLY A 79 -23.28 -8.34 -21.92
N ALA A 80 -24.02 -9.01 -21.03
CA ALA A 80 -23.89 -8.79 -19.60
C ALA A 80 -22.50 -9.25 -19.09
N PRO A 81 -21.76 -8.41 -18.34
CA PRO A 81 -20.46 -8.79 -17.82
C PRO A 81 -20.58 -9.90 -16.76
N SER A 82 -19.77 -10.95 -16.88
CA SER A 82 -19.69 -12.05 -15.92
C SER A 82 -18.54 -11.81 -14.95
N SER A 83 -18.86 -11.39 -13.71
CA SER A 83 -17.88 -11.19 -12.64
C SER A 83 -17.82 -12.40 -11.70
N PRO A 84 -16.65 -12.76 -11.14
CA PRO A 84 -16.59 -13.75 -10.07
C PRO A 84 -17.35 -13.30 -8.82
N ARG A 85 -17.62 -14.24 -7.90
CA ARG A 85 -18.22 -13.92 -6.60
C ARG A 85 -17.28 -12.98 -5.83
N ALA A 86 -17.75 -11.78 -5.51
CA ALA A 86 -17.00 -10.85 -4.69
C ALA A 86 -16.80 -11.40 -3.27
N ILE A 87 -15.61 -11.17 -2.70
CA ILE A 87 -15.34 -11.45 -1.29
C ILE A 87 -15.80 -10.26 -0.45
N SER A 88 -16.63 -10.51 0.57
CA SER A 88 -17.01 -9.48 1.53
C SER A 88 -15.93 -9.40 2.62
N THR A 89 -14.84 -8.69 2.38
CA THR A 89 -13.91 -8.37 3.47
C THR A 89 -14.56 -7.31 4.35
N LYS A 90 -15.04 -7.71 5.53
CA LYS A 90 -15.41 -6.75 6.58
C LYS A 90 -14.18 -5.91 6.89
N THR A 91 -14.27 -4.61 6.61
CA THR A 91 -13.48 -3.50 7.17
C THR A 91 -12.51 -3.93 8.28
N SER A 92 -11.24 -4.14 7.93
CA SER A 92 -10.13 -3.97 8.87
C SER A 92 -9.88 -2.46 9.02
N SER A 93 -10.85 -1.80 9.66
CA SER A 93 -10.71 -0.45 10.20
C SER A 93 -9.70 -0.55 11.32
N SER A 94 -8.56 0.11 11.13
CA SER A 94 -7.50 0.32 12.11
C SER A 94 -8.07 0.62 13.50
N ALA A 95 -7.58 -0.11 14.50
CA ALA A 95 -7.62 0.26 15.90
C ALA A 95 -6.22 0.74 16.30
#